data_AF-A0A6A6DZV1-F1
#
_entry.id   AF-A0A6A6DZV1-F1
#
_cell.length_a   1.000
_cell.length_b   1.000
_cell.length_c   1.000
_cell.angle_alpha   90.00
_cell.angle_beta   90.00
_cell.angle_gamma   90.00
#
_symmetry.space_group_name_H-M   'P 1'
#
loop_
_entity.id
_entity.type
_entity.pdbx_description
1 polymer ?
#
loop_
_entity_poly.entity_id
_entity_poly.type
_entity_poly.pdbx_seq_one_letter_code
_entity_poly.pdbx_strand_id
1 'polypeptide(L)'
;VHHILKHPAVLKSPAFIRNLLRRDLAAFLHAHVTQIADNERMTVNTGSGEPCIRNDGDRTFHSWVRDTGADHTSCPMSFTFCCYLIAEHDGKGFPSGAKHAYLTADLRLHLAAMCRMYNDYGSERRDRRESNLNCLDFPEFKPKSTLGSIDGTSDGTSDGTNEVNSVNGHQPKDTTLSDQKAELLWIVEYERRCLTLAFDKLKDTGISTTYVRALQLFIDVTDLFGQLYVARDIGIAQKPGVIATN
;
A
#
# COMPACT_ATOMS: atom_id res chain seq x y z
N VAL A 1 1.59 18.60 14.30
CA VAL A 1 2.28 17.69 15.26
C VAL A 1 1.98 17.98 16.73
N HIS A 2 2.06 19.25 17.17
CA HIS A 2 1.94 19.59 18.61
C HIS A 2 0.59 19.21 19.23
N HIS A 3 -0.53 19.34 18.50
CA HIS A 3 -1.86 18.97 18.99
C HIS A 3 -2.00 17.46 19.26
N ILE A 4 -1.32 16.60 18.48
CA ILE A 4 -1.33 15.14 18.66
C ILE A 4 -0.45 14.77 19.87
N LEU A 5 0.80 15.24 19.89
CA LEU A 5 1.77 14.83 20.91
C LEU A 5 1.49 15.38 22.31
N LYS A 6 0.74 16.48 22.41
CA LYS A 6 0.33 17.08 23.70
C LYS A 6 -1.12 16.81 24.07
N HIS A 7 -1.79 15.90 23.36
CA HIS A 7 -3.16 15.52 23.71
C HIS A 7 -3.21 14.89 25.12
N PRO A 8 -4.22 15.18 25.96
CA PRO A 8 -4.34 14.62 27.31
C PRO A 8 -4.22 13.09 27.37
N ALA A 9 -4.91 12.35 26.49
CA ALA A 9 -4.79 10.90 26.33
C ALA A 9 -3.32 10.42 26.21
N VAL A 10 -2.54 11.15 25.40
CA VAL A 10 -1.13 10.83 25.12
C VAL A 10 -0.29 11.13 26.34
N LEU A 11 -0.48 12.28 26.99
CA LEU A 11 0.32 12.68 28.15
C LEU A 11 0.13 11.75 29.34
N LYS A 12 -1.09 11.24 29.57
CA LYS A 12 -1.43 10.28 30.64
C LYS A 12 -0.87 8.88 30.43
N SER A 13 -0.40 8.56 29.22
CA SER A 13 0.02 7.21 28.85
C SER A 13 1.49 6.91 29.18
N PRO A 14 1.87 5.62 29.30
CA PRO A 14 3.24 5.20 29.60
C PRO A 14 4.27 5.75 28.61
N ALA A 15 5.50 6.01 29.10
CA ALA A 15 6.56 6.65 28.30
C ALA A 15 6.90 5.88 27.02
N PHE A 16 6.96 4.55 27.07
CA PHE A 16 7.29 3.72 25.91
C PHE A 16 6.21 3.81 24.82
N ILE A 17 4.93 3.89 25.20
CA ILE A 17 3.82 4.09 24.27
C ILE A 17 3.91 5.49 23.66
N ARG A 18 4.13 6.55 24.46
CA ARG A 18 4.35 7.93 23.94
C ARG A 18 5.49 7.99 22.93
N ASN A 19 6.56 7.24 23.16
CA ASN A 19 7.68 7.15 22.23
C ASN A 19 7.32 6.40 20.93
N LEU A 20 6.40 5.44 20.96
CA LEU A 20 5.86 4.83 19.74
C LEU A 20 5.18 5.88 18.86
N LEU A 21 4.28 6.71 19.40
CA LEU A 21 3.61 7.75 18.61
C LEU A 21 4.58 8.78 18.03
N ARG A 22 5.62 9.16 18.77
CA ARG A 22 6.67 10.04 18.27
C ARG A 22 7.44 9.40 17.11
N ARG A 23 7.77 8.11 17.23
CA ARG A 23 8.44 7.35 16.16
C ARG A 23 7.56 7.25 14.93
N ASP A 24 6.27 6.92 15.08
CA ASP A 24 5.33 6.81 13.96
C ASP A 24 5.16 8.14 13.22
N LEU A 25 5.09 9.24 13.98
CA LEU A 25 5.02 10.57 13.37
C LEU A 25 6.32 10.95 12.65
N ALA A 26 7.48 10.61 13.23
CA ALA A 26 8.77 10.85 12.59
C ALA A 26 8.93 10.00 11.33
N ALA A 27 8.53 8.72 11.39
CA ALA A 27 8.53 7.79 10.27
C ALA A 27 7.61 8.28 9.15
N PHE A 28 6.40 8.78 9.48
CA PHE A 28 5.49 9.36 8.50
C PHE A 28 6.10 10.53 7.73
N LEU A 29 6.70 11.48 8.44
CA LEU A 29 7.36 12.64 7.81
C LEU A 29 8.59 12.22 7.00
N HIS A 30 9.37 11.29 7.52
CA HIS A 30 10.56 10.77 6.83
C HIS A 30 10.16 10.02 5.55
N ALA A 31 9.12 9.19 5.61
CA ALA A 31 8.62 8.44 4.46
C ALA A 31 8.16 9.34 3.32
N HIS A 32 7.60 10.52 3.60
CA HIS A 32 7.29 11.52 2.57
C HIS A 32 8.56 12.02 1.86
N VAL A 33 9.60 12.33 2.63
CA VAL A 33 10.89 12.77 2.06
C VAL A 33 11.54 11.63 1.26
N THR A 34 11.54 10.41 1.79
CA THR A 34 12.07 9.23 1.11
C THR A 34 11.30 8.95 -0.19
N GLN A 35 9.97 8.99 -0.17
CA GLN A 35 9.14 8.79 -1.36
C GLN A 35 9.44 9.83 -2.44
N ILE A 36 9.59 11.11 -2.07
CA ILE A 36 9.96 12.18 -3.02
C ILE A 36 11.33 11.89 -3.64
N ALA A 37 12.33 11.56 -2.81
CA ALA A 37 13.67 11.23 -3.29
C ALA A 37 13.68 9.98 -4.19
N ASP A 38 12.88 8.97 -3.87
CA ASP A 38 12.72 7.77 -4.69
C ASP A 38 12.05 8.10 -6.04
N ASN A 39 11.01 8.93 -6.05
CA ASN A 39 10.38 9.39 -7.29
C ASN A 39 11.40 10.10 -8.19
N GLU A 40 12.18 11.04 -7.65
CA GLU A 40 13.21 11.76 -8.41
C GLU A 40 14.29 10.82 -8.96
N ARG A 41 14.79 9.90 -8.11
CA ARG A 41 15.84 8.94 -8.47
C ARG A 41 15.38 7.96 -9.56
N MET A 42 14.13 7.51 -9.50
CA MET A 42 13.59 6.48 -10.40
C MET A 42 12.94 7.06 -11.65
N THR A 43 12.77 8.38 -11.74
CA THR A 43 12.19 9.02 -12.93
C THR A 43 13.18 8.97 -14.09
N VAL A 44 12.75 8.42 -15.22
CA VAL A 44 13.55 8.35 -16.45
C VAL A 44 12.87 9.17 -17.55
N ASN A 45 13.63 10.07 -18.17
CA ASN A 45 13.20 10.82 -19.34
C ASN A 45 13.39 9.97 -20.60
N THR A 46 12.31 9.64 -21.30
CA THR A 46 12.33 8.74 -22.46
C THR A 46 12.64 9.43 -23.80
N GLY A 47 13.13 10.67 -23.78
CA GLY A 47 13.55 11.43 -24.97
C GLY A 47 12.41 11.91 -25.89
N SER A 48 11.28 11.19 -25.95
CA SER A 48 10.11 11.53 -26.77
C SER A 48 8.76 11.22 -26.10
N GLY A 49 8.75 10.87 -24.81
CA GLY A 49 7.55 10.52 -24.05
C GLY A 49 7.47 11.21 -22.69
N GLU A 50 6.32 11.07 -22.03
CA GLU A 50 6.17 11.47 -20.62
C GLU A 50 7.20 10.73 -19.76
N PRO A 51 7.83 11.40 -18.77
CA PRO A 51 8.69 10.73 -17.80
C PRO A 51 7.95 9.57 -17.14
N CYS A 52 8.67 8.50 -16.83
CA CYS A 52 8.10 7.35 -16.15
C CYS A 52 9.00 6.86 -15.02
N ILE A 53 8.37 6.21 -14.04
CA ILE A 53 9.09 5.53 -12.96
C ILE A 53 9.69 4.24 -13.51
N ARG A 54 10.99 4.06 -13.29
CA ARG A 54 11.71 2.81 -13.48
C ARG A 54 12.31 2.38 -12.15
N ASN A 55 11.65 1.42 -11.51
CA ASN A 55 12.20 0.70 -10.36
C ASN A 55 12.98 -0.52 -10.87
N ASP A 56 14.31 -0.48 -10.70
CA ASP A 56 15.24 -1.53 -11.14
C ASP A 56 15.32 -2.73 -10.17
N GLY A 57 14.62 -2.67 -9.03
CA GLY A 57 14.52 -3.78 -8.09
C GLY A 57 15.56 -3.75 -6.97
N ASP A 58 16.18 -2.60 -6.69
CA ASP A 58 17.02 -2.38 -5.49
C ASP A 58 16.32 -2.83 -4.19
N ARG A 59 14.98 -2.80 -4.17
CA ARG A 59 14.14 -3.16 -3.03
C ARG A 59 12.91 -3.93 -3.51
N THR A 60 12.58 -5.01 -2.82
CA THR A 60 11.36 -5.79 -3.10
C THR A 60 10.09 -5.03 -2.71
N PHE A 61 9.00 -5.28 -3.42
CA PHE A 61 7.68 -4.75 -3.10
C PHE A 61 7.31 -5.02 -1.64
N HIS A 62 7.50 -6.26 -1.18
CA HIS A 62 7.20 -6.68 0.18
C HIS A 62 7.93 -5.85 1.25
N SER A 63 9.21 -5.55 1.03
CA SER A 63 9.99 -4.79 2.00
C SER A 63 9.66 -3.30 1.96
N TRP A 64 9.32 -2.75 0.79
CA TRP A 64 8.94 -1.35 0.64
C TRP A 64 7.53 -1.08 1.17
N VAL A 65 6.56 -1.93 0.85
CA VAL A 65 5.15 -1.72 1.24
C VAL A 65 4.95 -1.75 2.75
N ARG A 66 5.82 -2.45 3.49
CA ARG A 66 5.80 -2.50 4.97
C ARG A 66 6.70 -1.47 5.66
N ASP A 67 7.35 -0.60 4.90
CA ASP A 67 8.22 0.45 5.41
C ASP A 67 7.79 1.78 4.78
N THR A 68 8.57 2.37 3.86
CA THR A 68 8.24 3.63 3.19
C THR A 68 6.82 3.67 2.65
N GLY A 69 6.33 2.57 2.06
CA GLY A 69 4.95 2.48 1.57
C GLY A 69 3.92 2.69 2.68
N ALA A 70 3.94 1.84 3.71
CA ALA A 70 3.03 1.90 4.85
C ALA A 70 3.18 3.22 5.64
N ASP A 71 4.40 3.66 5.90
CA ASP A 71 4.69 4.87 6.68
C ASP A 71 4.40 6.14 5.89
N HIS A 72 4.37 6.11 4.56
CA HIS A 72 3.88 7.23 3.75
C HIS A 72 2.36 7.43 3.92
N THR A 73 1.65 6.44 4.46
CA THR A 73 0.28 6.61 4.90
C THR A 73 0.24 7.14 6.33
N SER A 74 -0.76 7.95 6.67
CA SER A 74 -0.96 8.35 8.07
C SER A 74 -1.53 7.23 8.94
N CYS A 75 -1.65 6.00 8.43
CA CYS A 75 -2.30 4.90 9.15
C CYS A 75 -1.55 4.50 10.43
N PRO A 76 -0.22 4.25 10.45
CA PRO A 76 0.48 3.85 11.67
C PRO A 76 0.32 4.87 12.80
N MET A 77 0.56 6.15 12.52
CA MET A 77 0.42 7.22 13.50
C MET A 77 -1.04 7.41 13.97
N SER A 78 -2.03 7.30 13.06
CA SER A 78 -3.45 7.47 13.38
C SER A 78 -3.97 6.31 14.19
N PHE A 79 -3.59 5.08 13.85
CA PHE A 79 -3.91 3.88 14.61
C PHE A 79 -3.34 3.98 16.04
N THR A 80 -2.06 4.32 16.15
CA THR A 80 -1.40 4.51 17.44
C THR A 80 -2.10 5.59 18.24
N PHE A 81 -2.43 6.75 17.63
CA PHE A 81 -3.17 7.84 18.28
C PHE A 81 -4.57 7.42 18.74
N CYS A 82 -5.33 6.72 17.90
CA CYS A 82 -6.65 6.18 18.23
C CYS A 82 -6.59 5.24 19.43
N CYS A 83 -5.57 4.38 19.52
CA CYS A 83 -5.41 3.50 20.68
C CYS A 83 -5.28 4.29 22.01
N TYR A 84 -4.70 5.50 22.02
CA TYR A 84 -4.71 6.36 23.21
C TYR A 84 -6.11 6.86 23.56
N LEU A 85 -6.86 7.31 22.54
CA LEU A 85 -8.21 7.82 22.75
C LEU A 85 -9.13 6.73 23.30
N ILE A 86 -8.99 5.51 22.76
CA ILE A 86 -9.72 4.34 23.23
C ILE A 86 -9.30 4.00 24.66
N ALA A 87 -8.01 3.97 24.98
CA ALA A 87 -7.51 3.69 26.31
C ALA A 87 -7.97 4.72 27.36
N GLU A 88 -8.01 6.01 27.00
CA GLU A 88 -8.53 7.08 27.85
C GLU A 88 -10.05 6.91 28.08
N HIS A 89 -10.81 6.65 27.02
CA HIS A 89 -12.26 6.44 27.10
C HIS A 89 -12.64 5.18 27.88
N ASP A 90 -11.91 4.08 27.70
CA ASP A 90 -12.18 2.80 28.38
C ASP A 90 -11.84 2.86 29.88
N GLY A 91 -11.01 3.81 30.31
CA GLY A 91 -10.61 3.99 31.72
C GLY A 91 -9.73 2.87 32.30
N LYS A 92 -9.52 1.78 31.55
CA LYS A 92 -8.65 0.64 31.93
C LYS A 92 -7.20 0.81 31.46
N GLY A 93 -6.90 1.89 30.75
CA GLY A 93 -5.58 2.18 30.22
C GLY A 93 -5.23 1.36 28.97
N PHE A 94 -4.01 1.54 28.49
CA PHE A 94 -3.54 0.88 27.27
C PHE A 94 -3.27 -0.62 27.56
N PRO A 95 -3.73 -1.56 26.70
CA PRO A 95 -3.44 -2.97 26.86
C PRO A 95 -1.93 -3.24 26.97
N SER A 96 -1.51 -3.86 28.08
CA SER A 96 -0.09 -4.00 28.42
C SER A 96 0.40 -5.46 28.31
N GLY A 97 1.72 -5.63 28.14
CA GLY A 97 2.36 -6.94 28.00
C GLY A 97 2.70 -7.31 26.56
N ALA A 98 3.60 -8.29 26.42
CA ALA A 98 4.22 -8.62 25.14
C ALA A 98 3.21 -9.06 24.05
N LYS A 99 2.23 -9.89 24.41
CA LYS A 99 1.19 -10.36 23.47
C LYS A 99 0.37 -9.20 22.90
N HIS A 100 -0.10 -8.31 23.77
CA HIS A 100 -0.86 -7.12 23.35
C HIS A 100 -0.02 -6.22 22.46
N ALA A 101 1.22 -5.93 22.86
CA ALA A 101 2.12 -5.07 22.09
C ALA A 101 2.40 -5.64 20.69
N TYR A 102 2.66 -6.95 20.60
CA TYR A 102 2.95 -7.63 19.34
C TYR A 102 1.73 -7.64 18.41
N LEU A 103 0.58 -8.11 18.90
CA LEU A 103 -0.65 -8.19 18.09
C LEU A 103 -1.15 -6.81 17.67
N THR A 104 -1.03 -5.79 18.54
CA THR A 104 -1.38 -4.41 18.20
C THR A 104 -0.46 -3.86 17.10
N ALA A 105 0.83 -4.23 17.12
CA ALA A 105 1.76 -3.86 16.07
C ALA A 105 1.43 -4.56 14.74
N ASP A 106 1.10 -5.85 14.76
CA ASP A 106 0.65 -6.58 13.57
C ASP A 106 -0.59 -5.92 12.95
N LEU A 107 -1.60 -5.61 13.78
CA LEU A 107 -2.82 -4.93 13.31
C LEU A 107 -2.51 -3.62 12.59
N ARG A 108 -1.68 -2.80 13.23
CA ARG A 108 -1.27 -1.50 12.72
C ARG A 108 -0.53 -1.63 11.38
N LEU A 109 0.39 -2.58 11.28
CA LEU A 109 1.25 -2.74 10.09
C LEU A 109 0.47 -3.33 8.91
N HIS A 110 -0.35 -4.36 9.14
CA HIS A 110 -1.22 -4.93 8.09
C HIS A 110 -2.19 -3.88 7.55
N LEU A 111 -2.83 -3.12 8.44
CA LEU A 111 -3.77 -2.07 8.03
C LEU A 111 -3.06 -0.95 7.24
N ALA A 112 -1.85 -0.56 7.64
CA ALA A 112 -1.09 0.46 6.93
C ALA A 112 -0.64 0.01 5.52
N ALA A 113 -0.21 -1.26 5.39
CA ALA A 113 0.09 -1.84 4.09
C ALA A 113 -1.15 -1.86 3.18
N MET A 114 -2.32 -2.25 3.72
CA MET A 114 -3.59 -2.17 2.99
C MET A 114 -3.92 -0.74 2.56
N CYS A 115 -3.77 0.25 3.43
CA CYS A 115 -3.97 1.66 3.08
C CYS A 115 -3.09 2.09 1.91
N ARG A 116 -1.81 1.68 1.90
CA ARG A 116 -0.90 2.02 0.81
C ARG A 116 -1.35 1.39 -0.50
N MET A 117 -1.66 0.09 -0.48
CA MET A 117 -2.08 -0.64 -1.68
C MET A 117 -3.41 -0.13 -2.24
N TYR A 118 -4.39 0.20 -1.40
CA TYR A 118 -5.65 0.79 -1.86
C TYR A 118 -5.48 2.19 -2.46
N ASN A 119 -4.65 3.03 -1.83
CA ASN A 119 -4.32 4.35 -2.38
C ASN A 119 -3.73 4.19 -3.78
N ASP A 120 -2.68 3.38 -3.91
CA ASP A 120 -1.96 3.15 -5.16
C ASP A 120 -2.85 2.50 -6.24
N TYR A 121 -3.74 1.59 -5.85
CA TYR A 121 -4.75 1.02 -6.76
C TYR A 121 -5.62 2.12 -7.38
N GLY A 122 -6.15 3.02 -6.54
CA GLY A 122 -7.04 4.09 -6.97
C GLY A 122 -6.34 5.26 -7.64
N SER A 123 -5.04 5.44 -7.40
CA SER A 123 -4.25 6.54 -7.92
C SER A 123 -3.36 6.21 -9.10
N GLU A 124 -3.29 4.95 -9.53
CA GLU A 124 -2.44 4.47 -10.63
C GLU A 124 -2.30 5.47 -11.78
N ARG A 125 -3.41 5.93 -12.37
CA ARG A 125 -3.40 6.85 -13.51
C ARG A 125 -2.81 8.21 -13.17
N ARG A 126 -3.06 8.72 -11.97
CA ARG A 126 -2.50 9.99 -11.47
C ARG A 126 -1.01 9.82 -11.26
N ASP A 127 -0.62 8.77 -10.56
CA ASP A 127 0.77 8.53 -10.18
C ASP A 127 1.66 8.33 -11.41
N ARG A 128 1.15 7.63 -12.44
CA ARG A 128 1.84 7.51 -13.74
C ARG A 128 2.12 8.86 -14.39
N ARG A 129 1.16 9.80 -14.38
CA ARG A 129 1.33 11.14 -14.99
C ARG A 129 2.26 12.04 -14.18
N GLU A 130 2.23 11.89 -12.86
CA GLU A 130 3.02 12.69 -11.93
C GLU A 130 4.41 12.09 -11.66
N SER A 131 4.73 10.94 -12.27
CA SER A 131 5.94 10.17 -11.96
C SER A 131 6.09 9.88 -10.46
N ASN A 132 5.00 9.47 -9.83
CA ASN A 132 5.02 8.99 -8.45
C ASN A 132 5.16 7.46 -8.45
N LEU A 133 6.10 6.94 -7.67
CA LEU A 133 6.28 5.51 -7.48
C LEU A 133 5.01 4.88 -6.88
N ASN A 134 4.47 3.90 -7.59
CA ASN A 134 3.28 3.15 -7.26
C ASN A 134 3.60 1.66 -7.03
N CYS A 135 2.75 0.95 -6.28
CA CYS A 135 2.85 -0.50 -6.08
C CYS A 135 3.08 -1.27 -7.39
N LEU A 136 2.42 -0.88 -8.48
CA LEU A 136 2.47 -1.58 -9.76
C LEU A 136 3.78 -1.34 -10.56
N ASP A 137 4.65 -0.44 -10.09
CA ASP A 137 5.94 -0.18 -10.71
C ASP A 137 7.01 -1.19 -10.31
N PHE A 138 6.76 -1.97 -9.27
CA PHE A 138 7.68 -2.98 -8.77
C PHE A 138 7.85 -4.15 -9.76
N PRO A 139 9.07 -4.70 -9.93
CA PRO A 139 9.34 -5.80 -10.86
C PRO A 139 8.46 -7.03 -10.66
N GLU A 140 8.04 -7.30 -9.42
CA GLU A 140 7.19 -8.42 -9.04
C GLU A 140 5.81 -8.42 -9.73
N PHE A 141 5.35 -7.25 -10.19
CA PHE A 141 4.10 -7.11 -10.94
C PHE A 141 4.31 -7.17 -12.46
N LYS A 142 5.55 -7.23 -12.97
CA LYS A 142 5.80 -7.25 -14.41
C LYS A 142 5.66 -8.68 -14.97
N PRO A 143 5.16 -8.85 -16.22
CA PRO A 143 5.06 -10.17 -16.84
C PRO A 143 6.42 -10.89 -16.91
N LYS A 144 6.41 -12.21 -16.73
CA LYS A 144 7.62 -13.06 -16.75
C LYS A 144 8.41 -13.00 -18.07
N SER A 145 7.77 -12.62 -19.17
CA SER A 145 8.44 -12.45 -20.48
C SER A 145 9.49 -11.33 -20.49
N THR A 146 9.46 -10.42 -19.51
CA THR A 146 10.40 -9.28 -19.40
C THR A 146 11.70 -9.61 -18.66
N LEU A 147 11.81 -10.79 -18.03
CA LEU A 147 13.02 -11.23 -17.29
C LEU A 147 13.95 -12.16 -18.12
N GLY A 148 13.62 -12.44 -19.38
CA GLY A 148 14.27 -13.48 -20.20
C GLY A 148 15.34 -13.01 -21.19
N SER A 149 16.00 -11.88 -20.98
CA SER A 149 17.08 -11.44 -21.88
C SER A 149 18.28 -10.87 -21.12
N ILE A 150 18.73 -11.61 -20.11
CA ILE A 150 20.08 -11.48 -19.57
C ILE A 150 20.68 -12.88 -19.57
N ASP A 151 20.94 -13.43 -20.75
CA ASP A 151 22.02 -14.38 -20.95
C ASP A 151 22.74 -13.99 -22.22
N GLY A 152 23.82 -13.24 -22.03
CA GLY A 152 24.83 -13.01 -23.04
C GLY A 152 25.60 -14.30 -23.26
N THR A 153 25.07 -15.17 -24.11
CA THR A 153 25.87 -16.15 -24.83
C THR A 153 25.75 -15.82 -26.31
N SER A 154 26.76 -15.10 -26.79
CA SER A 154 27.07 -15.03 -28.20
C SER A 154 27.46 -16.43 -28.62
N ASP A 155 26.67 -17.06 -29.48
CA ASP A 155 27.23 -18.01 -30.42
C ASP A 155 26.58 -17.83 -31.78
N GLY A 156 27.44 -17.80 -32.79
CA GLY A 156 27.10 -17.43 -34.14
C GLY A 156 26.49 -18.57 -34.95
N THR A 157 25.84 -18.15 -36.04
CA THR A 157 25.65 -18.88 -37.31
C THR A 157 24.39 -19.73 -37.47
N SER A 158 23.41 -19.16 -38.22
CA SER A 158 22.74 -19.74 -39.42
C SER A 158 21.43 -18.97 -39.65
N ASP A 159 21.38 -18.01 -40.57
CA ASP A 159 21.10 -18.13 -42.02
C ASP A 159 19.66 -18.61 -42.37
N GLY A 160 18.94 -17.72 -43.06
CA GLY A 160 17.88 -18.02 -44.03
C GLY A 160 16.52 -18.54 -43.57
N THR A 161 15.51 -17.66 -43.45
CA THR A 161 14.40 -17.49 -44.42
C THR A 161 13.15 -16.85 -43.79
N ASN A 162 12.49 -16.01 -44.58
CA ASN A 162 11.33 -15.20 -44.26
C ASN A 162 10.10 -16.02 -43.82
N GLU A 163 9.42 -15.57 -42.76
CA GLU A 163 7.96 -15.52 -42.76
C GLU A 163 7.47 -14.19 -42.17
N VAL A 164 6.91 -13.37 -43.06
CA VAL A 164 6.08 -12.22 -42.75
C VAL A 164 4.78 -12.73 -42.14
N ASN A 165 4.68 -12.76 -40.82
CA ASN A 165 3.40 -12.87 -40.13
C ASN A 165 3.01 -11.52 -39.54
N SER A 166 2.48 -10.67 -40.43
CA SER A 166 1.57 -9.60 -40.07
C SER A 166 0.27 -10.22 -39.56
N VAL A 167 0.14 -10.41 -38.25
CA VAL A 167 -1.14 -10.77 -37.62
C VAL A 167 -1.37 -9.89 -36.39
N ASN A 168 -2.28 -8.93 -36.59
CA ASN A 168 -3.17 -8.29 -35.62
C ASN A 168 -2.55 -7.49 -34.47
N GLY A 169 -2.57 -6.16 -34.65
CA GLY A 169 -2.54 -5.17 -33.58
C GLY A 169 -3.76 -5.27 -32.66
N HIS A 170 -3.73 -6.22 -31.73
CA HIS A 170 -4.60 -6.25 -30.56
C HIS A 170 -3.87 -5.57 -29.39
N GLN A 171 -4.43 -4.45 -28.96
CA GLN A 171 -4.15 -3.70 -27.73
C GLN A 171 -3.68 -4.59 -26.55
N PRO A 172 -2.39 -4.58 -26.15
CA PRO A 172 -1.90 -5.33 -25.00
C PRO A 172 -1.90 -4.53 -23.68
N LYS A 173 -2.18 -3.21 -23.71
CA LYS A 173 -1.96 -2.34 -22.54
C LYS A 173 -2.98 -2.51 -21.42
N ASP A 174 -4.26 -2.74 -21.75
CA ASP A 174 -5.33 -2.77 -20.75
C ASP A 174 -5.40 -4.11 -19.99
N THR A 175 -5.12 -5.23 -20.66
CA THR A 175 -5.11 -6.55 -20.01
C THR A 175 -3.99 -6.66 -18.97
N THR A 176 -2.78 -6.22 -19.30
CA THR A 176 -1.64 -6.29 -18.37
C THR A 176 -1.86 -5.45 -17.11
N LEU A 177 -2.44 -4.25 -17.22
CA LEU A 177 -2.72 -3.42 -16.05
C LEU A 177 -3.83 -4.01 -15.18
N SER A 178 -4.87 -4.58 -15.81
CA SER A 178 -5.94 -5.28 -15.09
C SER A 178 -5.39 -6.46 -14.30
N ASP A 179 -4.51 -7.28 -14.89
CA ASP A 179 -3.89 -8.42 -14.23
C ASP A 179 -3.02 -7.97 -13.05
N GLN A 180 -2.21 -6.92 -13.23
CA GLN A 180 -1.41 -6.33 -12.16
C GLN A 180 -2.24 -5.82 -10.98
N LYS A 181 -3.35 -5.15 -11.28
CA LYS A 181 -4.31 -4.69 -10.27
C LYS A 181 -4.98 -5.86 -9.55
N ALA A 182 -5.29 -6.95 -10.26
CA ALA A 182 -5.85 -8.17 -9.65
C ALA A 182 -4.86 -8.83 -8.68
N GLU A 183 -3.58 -8.94 -9.06
CA GLU A 183 -2.52 -9.43 -8.17
C GLU A 183 -2.35 -8.55 -6.93
N LEU A 184 -2.39 -7.22 -7.09
CA LEU A 184 -2.35 -6.30 -5.95
C LEU A 184 -3.53 -6.52 -5.00
N LEU A 185 -4.75 -6.68 -5.52
CA LEU A 185 -5.94 -6.97 -4.70
C LEU A 185 -5.85 -8.33 -4.01
N TRP A 186 -5.21 -9.33 -4.62
CA TRP A 186 -4.95 -10.60 -3.96
C TRP A 186 -4.05 -10.42 -2.73
N ILE A 187 -3.00 -9.59 -2.83
CA ILE A 187 -2.11 -9.28 -1.69
C ILE A 187 -2.86 -8.49 -0.61
N VAL A 188 -3.70 -7.53 -1.00
CA VAL A 188 -4.57 -6.80 -0.06
C VAL A 188 -5.46 -7.76 0.72
N GLU A 189 -6.06 -8.75 0.06
CA GLU A 189 -6.88 -9.76 0.72
C GLU A 189 -6.05 -10.66 1.66
N TYR A 190 -4.81 -10.97 1.29
CA TYR A 190 -3.88 -11.64 2.20
C TYR A 190 -3.61 -10.81 3.47
N GLU A 191 -3.30 -9.52 3.33
CA GLU A 191 -3.08 -8.62 4.47
C GLU A 191 -4.35 -8.49 5.34
N ARG A 192 -5.55 -8.45 4.73
CA ARG A 192 -6.83 -8.45 5.45
C ARG A 192 -7.02 -9.71 6.29
N ARG A 193 -6.66 -10.89 5.76
CA ARG A 193 -6.73 -12.15 6.53
C ARG A 193 -5.74 -12.15 7.70
N CYS A 194 -4.53 -11.66 7.49
CA CYS A 194 -3.55 -11.49 8.58
C CYS A 194 -4.04 -10.51 9.65
N LEU A 195 -4.63 -9.38 9.24
CA LEU A 195 -5.26 -8.41 10.13
C LEU A 195 -6.36 -9.05 10.98
N THR A 196 -7.24 -9.82 10.33
CA THR A 196 -8.36 -10.52 11.01
C THR A 196 -7.84 -11.52 12.03
N LEU A 197 -6.86 -12.33 11.65
CA LEU A 197 -6.23 -13.30 12.55
C LEU A 197 -5.59 -12.62 13.76
N ALA A 198 -4.82 -11.56 13.55
CA ALA A 198 -4.21 -10.80 14.65
C ALA A 198 -5.27 -10.17 15.56
N PHE A 199 -6.39 -9.72 15.00
CA PHE A 199 -7.49 -9.12 15.76
C PHE A 199 -8.22 -10.16 16.61
N ASP A 200 -8.47 -11.35 16.06
CA ASP A 200 -9.04 -12.48 16.78
C ASP A 200 -8.14 -12.88 17.95
N LYS A 201 -6.82 -13.01 17.71
CA LYS A 201 -5.86 -13.29 18.77
C LYS A 201 -5.79 -12.19 19.83
N LEU A 202 -6.00 -10.92 19.44
CA LEU A 202 -6.05 -9.82 20.40
C LEU A 202 -7.32 -9.90 21.27
N LYS A 203 -8.46 -10.28 20.71
CA LYS A 203 -9.69 -10.50 21.49
C LYS A 203 -9.50 -11.61 22.53
N ASP A 204 -8.80 -12.68 22.16
CA ASP A 204 -8.49 -13.82 23.05
C ASP A 204 -7.60 -13.46 24.24
N THR A 205 -6.92 -12.30 24.24
CA THR A 205 -6.06 -11.89 25.37
C THR A 205 -6.85 -11.28 26.53
N GLY A 206 -8.17 -11.07 26.39
CA GLY A 206 -9.02 -10.51 27.44
C GLY A 206 -9.02 -8.98 27.49
N ILE A 207 -8.66 -8.29 26.39
CA ILE A 207 -8.89 -6.85 26.29
C ILE A 207 -10.38 -6.52 26.46
N SER A 208 -10.68 -5.32 26.95
CA SER A 208 -12.06 -4.94 27.24
C SER A 208 -12.93 -4.92 25.97
N THR A 209 -14.19 -5.29 26.12
CA THR A 209 -15.16 -5.27 25.02
C THR A 209 -15.31 -3.87 24.41
N THR A 210 -15.22 -2.81 25.22
CA THR A 210 -15.23 -1.43 24.74
C THR A 210 -14.04 -1.15 23.83
N TYR A 211 -12.84 -1.57 24.24
CA TYR A 211 -11.62 -1.40 23.45
C TYR A 211 -11.71 -2.16 22.12
N VAL A 212 -12.18 -3.41 22.16
CA VAL A 212 -12.42 -4.24 20.97
C VAL A 212 -13.36 -3.54 19.99
N ARG A 213 -14.51 -3.05 20.47
CA ARG A 213 -15.52 -2.42 19.60
C ARG A 213 -15.02 -1.13 18.96
N ALA A 214 -14.30 -0.30 19.71
CA ALA A 214 -13.75 0.94 19.18
C ALA A 214 -12.62 0.68 18.16
N LEU A 215 -11.79 -0.32 18.42
CA LEU A 215 -10.72 -0.72 17.50
C LEU A 215 -11.29 -1.36 16.22
N GLN A 216 -12.32 -2.21 16.34
CA GLN A 216 -13.04 -2.76 15.18
C GLN A 216 -13.61 -1.65 14.31
N LEU A 217 -14.26 -0.64 14.92
CA LEU A 217 -14.80 0.50 14.18
C LEU A 217 -13.71 1.24 13.39
N PHE A 218 -12.53 1.46 14.00
CA PHE A 218 -11.41 2.10 13.32
C PHE A 218 -10.95 1.27 12.11
N ILE A 219 -10.80 -0.05 12.29
CA ILE A 219 -10.40 -0.98 11.23
C ILE A 219 -11.43 -0.96 10.09
N ASP A 220 -12.71 -1.12 10.41
CA ASP A 220 -13.81 -1.20 9.43
C ASP A 220 -13.92 0.06 8.59
N VAL A 221 -13.85 1.24 9.23
CA VAL A 221 -13.92 2.53 8.52
C VAL A 221 -12.71 2.73 7.62
N THR A 222 -11.52 2.40 8.12
CA THR A 222 -10.27 2.55 7.34
C THR A 222 -10.28 1.65 6.12
N ASP A 223 -10.72 0.41 6.30
CA ASP A 223 -10.80 -0.57 5.23
C ASP A 223 -11.91 -0.25 4.22
N LEU A 224 -13.10 0.13 4.68
CA LEU A 224 -14.20 0.57 3.82
C LEU A 224 -13.78 1.74 2.94
N PHE A 225 -13.05 2.71 3.48
CA PHE A 225 -12.53 3.83 2.69
C PHE A 225 -11.60 3.36 1.57
N GLY A 226 -10.78 2.34 1.82
CA GLY A 226 -9.96 1.68 0.80
C GLY A 226 -10.80 1.03 -0.30
N GLN A 227 -11.83 0.27 0.09
CA GLN A 227 -12.74 -0.39 -0.85
C GLN A 227 -13.49 0.59 -1.77
N LEU A 228 -13.77 1.82 -1.31
CA LEU A 228 -14.40 2.85 -2.14
C LEU A 228 -13.55 3.23 -3.36
N TYR A 229 -12.21 3.20 -3.25
CA TYR A 229 -11.32 3.42 -4.40
C TYR A 229 -11.50 2.32 -5.45
N VAL A 230 -11.61 1.06 -5.01
CA VAL A 230 -11.83 -0.09 -5.90
C VAL A 230 -13.19 0.01 -6.60
N ALA A 231 -14.25 0.28 -5.83
CA ALA A 231 -15.60 0.40 -6.38
C ALA A 231 -15.72 1.55 -7.39
N ARG A 232 -15.06 2.69 -7.12
CA ARG A 232 -15.01 3.83 -8.03
C ARG A 232 -14.31 3.48 -9.35
N ASP A 233 -13.19 2.76 -9.29
CA ASP A 233 -12.44 2.35 -10.48
C ASP A 233 -13.26 1.40 -11.36
N ILE A 234 -13.93 0.40 -10.74
CA ILE A 234 -14.85 -0.52 -11.43
C ILE A 234 -16.03 0.24 -12.05
N GLY A 235 -16.65 1.16 -11.30
CA GLY A 235 -17.80 1.94 -11.78
C GLY A 235 -17.47 2.90 -12.93
N ILE A 236 -16.22 3.38 -13.01
CA ILE A 236 -15.72 4.19 -14.13
C ILE A 236 -15.40 3.29 -15.34
N ALA A 237 -14.82 2.10 -15.13
CA ALA A 237 -14.55 1.12 -16.19
C ALA A 237 -15.83 0.61 -16.87
N GLN A 238 -16.96 0.58 -16.16
CA GLN A 238 -18.26 0.15 -16.69
C GLN A 238 -19.03 1.20 -17.52
N LYS A 239 -18.50 2.42 -17.74
CA LYS A 239 -19.12 3.41 -18.65
C LYS A 239 -18.39 3.56 -19.99
N PRO A 240 -18.56 2.62 -20.94
CA PRO A 240 -18.43 2.92 -22.37
C PRO A 240 -19.83 3.18 -22.98
N GLY A 241 -20.11 4.46 -23.25
CA GLY A 241 -21.01 4.94 -24.31
C GLY A 241 -22.53 4.74 -24.20
N VAL A 242 -23.26 5.84 -23.96
CA VAL A 242 -24.39 6.26 -24.82
C VAL A 242 -24.45 7.79 -24.80
N ILE A 243 -23.81 8.44 -25.78
CA ILE A 243 -24.33 9.69 -26.34
C ILE A 243 -25.03 9.24 -27.62
N ALA A 244 -26.35 9.07 -27.55
CA ALA A 244 -27.19 9.01 -28.74
C ALA A 244 -27.86 10.38 -28.84
N THR A 245 -27.31 11.22 -29.70
CA THR A 245 -28.01 12.36 -30.28
C THR A 245 -29.10 11.84 -31.20
N ASN A 246 -30.33 12.29 -31.00
CA ASN A 246 -31.33 12.53 -32.03
C ASN A 246 -32.02 13.85 -31.72
#